data_AF-B5R5M5-F1
#
_entry.id   AF-B5R5M5-F1
#
_cell.length_a   1.000
_cell.length_b   1.000
_cell.length_c   1.000
_cell.angle_alpha   90.00
_cell.angle_beta   90.00
_cell.angle_gamma   90.00
#
_symmetry.space_group_name_H-M   'P 1'
#
loop_
_entity.id
_entity.type
_entity.pdbx_description
1 polymer ?
#
loop_
_entity_poly.entity_id
_entity_poly.type
_entity_poly.pdbx_seq_one_letter_code
_entity_poly.pdbx_strand_id
1 'polypeptide(L)'
;MFSCPPDIASNNIRKSPHSAYSPTDTPGHALPVHGLFIYLSVIRRFPMGLDLYFIKRPAETTADTTRREQDEAVGYYRKFNALLNWIDANAGEVENCTDVPLTRQDLEKLRATLDRLTPENCHDLFPTTEGFFFGSQEYDDSYWSDVENLKQFVQQQLASFDFSTHRLCFHAWW
;
A
#
# COMPACT_ATOMS: atom_id res chain seq x y z
N MET A 1 12.05 57.46 60.85
CA MET A 1 11.34 58.20 59.79
C MET A 1 12.11 58.03 58.49
N PHE A 2 11.39 57.73 57.42
CA PHE A 2 11.83 57.33 56.08
C PHE A 2 12.79 58.30 55.39
N SER A 3 13.55 57.78 54.41
CA SER A 3 13.64 58.42 53.10
C SER A 3 13.88 57.38 52.00
N CYS A 4 13.15 57.55 50.91
CA CYS A 4 12.91 56.66 49.77
C CYS A 4 13.72 57.12 48.51
N PRO A 5 13.68 56.35 47.39
CA PRO A 5 14.61 56.31 46.23
C PRO A 5 14.17 57.20 45.03
N PRO A 6 14.62 57.04 43.76
CA PRO A 6 14.10 56.02 42.80
C PRO A 6 14.97 55.58 41.57
N ASP A 7 14.38 54.68 40.75
CA ASP A 7 14.75 54.00 39.48
C ASP A 7 14.88 54.86 38.18
N ILE A 8 15.44 54.27 37.07
CA ILE A 8 14.79 54.00 35.73
C ILE A 8 15.78 53.74 34.52
N ALA A 9 15.52 52.63 33.77
CA ALA A 9 15.64 52.30 32.30
C ALA A 9 16.96 52.43 31.48
N SER A 10 17.24 51.81 30.31
CA SER A 10 16.76 50.68 29.45
C SER A 10 17.78 50.50 28.29
N ASN A 11 17.84 49.33 27.64
CA ASN A 11 18.90 48.86 26.72
C ASN A 11 18.52 48.89 25.21
N ASN A 12 19.49 49.02 24.28
CA ASN A 12 19.28 49.05 22.80
C ASN A 12 20.40 48.32 21.99
N ILE A 13 20.10 47.92 20.74
CA ILE A 13 20.75 46.88 19.87
C ILE A 13 21.60 47.48 18.70
N ARG A 14 22.75 46.86 18.26
CA ARG A 14 23.11 46.43 16.85
C ARG A 14 24.63 46.31 16.45
N LYS A 15 24.99 45.11 15.90
CA LYS A 15 25.72 44.69 14.64
C LYS A 15 27.28 44.72 14.40
N SER A 16 27.86 43.50 14.19
CA SER A 16 28.71 42.90 13.07
C SER A 16 30.07 43.49 12.58
N PRO A 17 30.93 42.81 11.73
CA PRO A 17 31.31 41.38 11.49
C PRO A 17 32.86 41.09 11.24
N HIS A 18 33.20 39.81 10.94
CA HIS A 18 34.40 39.20 10.28
C HIS A 18 35.55 38.57 11.11
N SER A 19 35.70 37.22 11.06
CA SER A 19 36.85 36.51 10.44
C SER A 19 36.88 34.98 10.73
N ALA A 20 36.92 34.20 9.63
CA ALA A 20 37.49 32.87 9.35
C ALA A 20 37.38 31.65 10.30
N TYR A 21 36.73 30.58 9.82
CA TYR A 21 37.29 29.22 9.68
C TYR A 21 36.40 28.35 8.75
N SER A 22 37.00 27.53 7.88
CA SER A 22 36.37 26.41 7.15
C SER A 22 37.16 25.14 7.49
N PRO A 23 36.61 23.90 7.47
CA PRO A 23 36.35 23.18 6.21
C PRO A 23 35.21 22.14 6.23
N THR A 24 35.05 21.51 5.05
CA THR A 24 34.40 20.24 4.66
C THR A 24 32.91 20.23 4.29
N ASP A 25 32.72 20.13 2.97
CA ASP A 25 31.55 19.68 2.25
C ASP A 25 30.94 18.38 2.80
N THR A 26 29.62 18.39 2.96
CA THR A 26 28.78 17.21 2.76
C THR A 26 27.45 17.67 2.17
N PRO A 27 27.03 17.19 0.98
CA PRO A 27 25.72 17.54 0.46
C PRO A 27 24.66 16.78 1.26
N GLY A 28 23.87 17.54 2.04
CA GLY A 28 22.63 17.04 2.61
C GLY A 28 21.71 16.61 1.47
N HIS A 29 21.57 15.30 1.29
CA HIS A 29 20.59 14.69 0.41
C HIS A 29 19.20 15.24 0.76
N ALA A 30 18.66 16.06 -0.13
CA ALA A 30 17.24 16.33 -0.16
C ALA A 30 16.54 14.99 -0.44
N LEU A 31 15.93 14.40 0.59
CA LEU A 31 15.10 13.22 0.44
C LEU A 31 13.88 13.59 -0.43
N PRO A 32 13.52 12.77 -1.44
CA PRO A 32 12.43 13.08 -2.34
C PRO A 32 11.09 12.90 -1.61
N VAL A 33 10.50 14.02 -1.21
CA VAL A 33 9.12 14.14 -0.66
C VAL A 33 8.00 13.68 -1.63
N HIS A 34 8.35 13.05 -2.75
CA HIS A 34 7.40 12.59 -3.76
C HIS A 34 6.78 11.22 -3.43
N GLY A 35 7.42 10.39 -2.60
CA GLY A 35 6.87 9.07 -2.22
C GLY A 35 5.67 9.14 -1.28
N LEU A 36 5.60 10.18 -0.45
CA LEU A 36 4.56 10.33 0.58
C LEU A 36 3.20 10.78 0.03
N PHE A 37 3.18 11.36 -1.18
CA PHE A 37 1.95 11.92 -1.74
C PHE A 37 1.04 10.89 -2.38
N ILE A 38 1.53 9.70 -2.74
CA ILE A 38 0.70 8.69 -3.39
C ILE A 38 -0.13 7.93 -2.36
N TYR A 39 0.48 7.52 -1.23
CA TYR A 39 -0.18 6.63 -0.27
C TYR A 39 -1.28 7.32 0.56
N LEU A 40 -1.09 8.58 0.99
CA LEU A 40 -2.15 9.32 1.70
C LEU A 40 -3.26 9.86 0.78
N SER A 41 -3.04 9.88 -0.54
CA SER A 41 -4.02 10.39 -1.51
C SER A 41 -4.96 9.31 -2.04
N VAL A 42 -4.58 8.03 -1.98
CA VAL A 42 -5.39 6.92 -2.52
C VAL A 42 -6.47 6.43 -1.54
N ILE A 43 -6.30 6.56 -0.22
CA ILE A 43 -7.27 6.05 0.78
C ILE A 43 -8.27 7.13 1.26
N ARG A 44 -8.37 8.30 0.60
CA ARG A 44 -9.27 9.39 1.06
C ARG A 44 -10.11 10.07 0.00
N ARG A 45 -10.66 9.35 -0.97
CA ARG A 45 -11.85 9.85 -1.68
C ARG A 45 -12.66 8.75 -2.37
N PHE A 46 -13.97 8.79 -2.11
CA PHE A 46 -15.07 7.95 -2.61
C PHE A 46 -15.39 6.71 -1.78
N PRO A 47 -16.27 6.83 -0.75
CA PRO A 47 -16.73 5.68 -0.01
C PRO A 47 -17.66 4.85 -0.90
N MET A 48 -17.63 3.54 -0.66
CA MET A 48 -18.61 2.51 -0.98
C MET A 48 -18.22 1.56 -2.12
N GLY A 49 -17.63 0.45 -1.70
CA GLY A 49 -17.46 -0.78 -2.45
C GLY A 49 -16.23 -1.54 -1.98
N LEU A 50 -16.09 -2.78 -2.44
CA LEU A 50 -14.91 -3.60 -2.22
C LEU A 50 -13.69 -3.08 -3.00
N ASP A 51 -12.62 -2.74 -2.30
CA ASP A 51 -11.31 -2.41 -2.86
C ASP A 51 -10.29 -3.48 -2.47
N LEU A 52 -9.59 -4.03 -3.46
CA LEU A 52 -8.60 -5.10 -3.28
C LEU A 52 -7.22 -4.62 -3.72
N TYR A 53 -6.22 -4.87 -2.89
CA TYR A 53 -4.85 -4.45 -3.12
C TYR A 53 -3.90 -5.63 -2.94
N PHE A 54 -2.87 -5.67 -3.79
CA PHE A 54 -1.66 -6.44 -3.54
C PHE A 54 -0.58 -5.47 -3.07
N ILE A 55 -0.08 -5.69 -1.86
CA ILE A 55 0.89 -4.85 -1.18
C ILE A 55 2.21 -5.60 -1.10
N LYS A 56 3.26 -4.99 -1.64
CA LYS A 56 4.63 -5.44 -1.47
C LYS A 56 5.22 -4.76 -0.24
N ARG A 57 5.78 -5.56 0.67
CA ARG A 57 6.38 -5.11 1.93
C ARG A 57 7.79 -5.67 2.07
N PRO A 58 8.80 -4.89 2.50
CA PRO A 58 10.13 -5.41 2.76
C PRO A 58 10.13 -6.43 3.92
N ALA A 59 10.92 -7.49 3.81
CA ALA A 59 11.02 -8.53 4.83
C ALA A 59 11.75 -8.04 6.09
N GLU A 60 12.71 -7.12 5.93
CA GLU A 60 13.49 -6.52 7.00
C GLU A 60 12.98 -5.09 7.27
N THR A 61 12.50 -4.81 8.48
CA THR A 61 12.11 -3.45 8.88
C THR A 61 13.32 -2.74 9.47
N THR A 62 13.89 -1.75 8.75
CA THR A 62 14.84 -0.80 9.36
C THR A 62 14.13 -0.02 10.47
N ALA A 63 14.75 0.04 11.66
CA ALA A 63 14.15 0.57 12.89
C ALA A 63 13.75 2.07 12.87
N ASP A 64 13.92 2.76 11.74
CA ASP A 64 13.91 4.23 11.64
C ASP A 64 12.82 4.77 10.70
N THR A 65 11.90 3.93 10.22
CA THR A 65 10.76 4.40 9.42
C THR A 65 9.53 3.55 9.75
N THR A 66 8.35 4.18 9.86
CA THR A 66 7.14 3.42 10.20
C THR A 66 6.83 2.41 9.09
N ARG A 67 6.48 1.17 9.45
CA ARG A 67 6.25 0.05 8.50
C ARG A 67 5.36 0.41 7.31
N ARG A 68 4.41 1.33 7.49
CA ARG A 68 3.41 1.74 6.49
C ARG A 68 3.95 2.66 5.41
N GLU A 69 5.10 3.30 5.62
CA GLU A 69 5.71 4.18 4.62
C GLU A 69 6.50 3.40 3.55
N GLN A 70 6.75 2.12 3.78
CA GLN A 70 7.47 1.23 2.86
C GLN A 70 6.53 0.30 2.08
N ASP A 71 5.22 0.35 2.34
CA ASP A 71 4.23 -0.46 1.66
C ASP A 71 4.00 0.08 0.24
N GLU A 72 4.25 -0.77 -0.75
CA GLU A 72 4.06 -0.45 -2.17
C GLU A 72 2.87 -1.23 -2.73
N ALA A 73 1.83 -0.53 -3.19
CA ALA A 73 0.72 -1.18 -3.88
C ALA A 73 1.16 -1.60 -5.29
N VAL A 74 1.27 -2.91 -5.52
CA VAL A 74 1.71 -3.49 -6.79
C VAL A 74 0.56 -3.97 -7.66
N GLY A 75 -0.65 -4.08 -7.11
CA GLY A 75 -1.86 -4.44 -7.84
C GLY A 75 -3.11 -3.88 -7.16
N TYR A 76 -4.12 -3.57 -7.95
CA TYR A 76 -5.40 -3.00 -7.49
C TYR A 76 -6.56 -3.54 -8.31
N TYR A 77 -7.64 -3.96 -7.64
CA TYR A 77 -8.88 -4.41 -8.26
C TYR A 77 -10.08 -3.81 -7.54
N ARG A 78 -11.07 -3.36 -8.31
CA ARG A 78 -12.27 -2.71 -7.79
C ARG A 78 -13.48 -3.63 -7.92
N LYS A 79 -14.11 -3.98 -6.80
CA LYS A 79 -15.32 -4.82 -6.75
C LYS A 79 -15.15 -6.19 -7.39
N PHE A 80 -13.92 -6.70 -7.46
CA PHE A 80 -13.65 -8.02 -8.01
C PHE A 80 -13.86 -9.11 -6.96
N ASN A 81 -15.11 -9.36 -6.61
CA ASN A 81 -15.48 -10.24 -5.49
C ASN A 81 -15.04 -11.70 -5.67
N ALA A 82 -14.91 -12.20 -6.92
CA ALA A 82 -14.43 -13.55 -7.18
C ALA A 82 -12.98 -13.75 -6.72
N LEU A 83 -12.13 -12.72 -6.84
CA LEU A 83 -10.76 -12.76 -6.30
C LEU A 83 -10.77 -12.80 -4.78
N LEU A 84 -11.58 -11.98 -4.12
CA LEU A 84 -11.72 -12.02 -2.66
C LEU A 84 -12.13 -13.43 -2.19
N ASN A 85 -13.13 -14.00 -2.83
CA ASN A 85 -13.64 -15.34 -2.52
C ASN A 85 -12.57 -16.43 -2.70
N TRP A 86 -11.78 -16.34 -3.78
CA TRP A 86 -10.71 -17.29 -4.02
C TRP A 86 -9.61 -17.21 -2.96
N ILE A 87 -9.20 -16.01 -2.56
CA ILE A 87 -8.16 -15.81 -1.54
C ILE A 87 -8.63 -16.37 -0.19
N ASP A 88 -9.88 -16.06 0.19
CA ASP A 88 -10.52 -16.57 1.41
C ASP A 88 -10.48 -18.09 1.49
N ALA A 89 -10.82 -18.76 0.39
CA ALA A 89 -10.88 -20.22 0.34
C ALA A 89 -9.51 -20.92 0.24
N ASN A 90 -8.48 -20.29 -0.34
CA ASN A 90 -7.26 -20.99 -0.75
C ASN A 90 -5.97 -20.52 -0.05
N ALA A 91 -5.89 -19.25 0.33
CA ALA A 91 -4.68 -18.65 0.88
C ALA A 91 -4.83 -18.28 2.37
N GLY A 92 -6.03 -17.87 2.80
CA GLY A 92 -6.34 -17.59 4.19
C GLY A 92 -7.57 -16.72 4.34
N GLU A 93 -8.14 -16.71 5.54
CA GLU A 93 -9.35 -15.94 5.87
C GLU A 93 -9.18 -14.45 5.56
N VAL A 94 -10.08 -13.90 4.76
CA VAL A 94 -10.06 -12.49 4.36
C VAL A 94 -10.99 -11.70 5.28
N GLU A 95 -10.39 -11.01 6.24
CA GLU A 95 -11.09 -10.04 7.08
C GLU A 95 -10.93 -8.60 6.56
N ASN A 96 -11.92 -7.75 6.85
CA ASN A 96 -11.89 -6.36 6.43
C ASN A 96 -10.72 -5.60 7.10
N CYS A 97 -9.95 -4.87 6.30
CA CYS A 97 -8.75 -4.13 6.71
C CYS A 97 -7.61 -5.01 7.26
N THR A 98 -7.61 -6.31 7.00
CA THR A 98 -6.58 -7.25 7.46
C THR A 98 -5.73 -7.74 6.30
N ASP A 99 -4.41 -7.77 6.50
CA ASP A 99 -3.45 -8.26 5.49
C ASP A 99 -3.36 -9.78 5.51
N VAL A 100 -3.57 -10.42 4.37
CA VAL A 100 -3.34 -11.85 4.15
C VAL A 100 -1.99 -12.06 3.44
N PRO A 101 -0.98 -12.67 4.07
CA PRO A 101 0.31 -12.91 3.42
C PRO A 101 0.15 -13.98 2.33
N LEU A 102 0.67 -13.70 1.14
CA LEU A 102 0.67 -14.61 0.00
C LEU A 102 2.05 -15.18 -0.26
N THR A 103 2.12 -16.50 -0.41
CA THR A 103 3.35 -17.17 -0.80
C THR A 103 3.44 -17.35 -2.31
N ARG A 104 4.64 -17.68 -2.80
CA ARG A 104 4.84 -18.07 -4.21
C ARG A 104 3.92 -19.24 -4.60
N GLN A 105 3.72 -20.20 -3.69
CA GLN A 105 2.86 -21.35 -3.94
C GLN A 105 1.39 -20.94 -4.11
N ASP A 106 0.92 -19.93 -3.38
CA ASP A 106 -0.46 -19.45 -3.51
C ASP A 106 -0.68 -18.77 -4.85
N LEU A 107 0.31 -17.99 -5.34
CA LEU A 107 0.27 -17.43 -6.70
C LEU A 107 0.29 -18.52 -7.78
N GLU A 108 1.07 -19.60 -7.59
CA GLU A 108 1.07 -20.72 -8.53
C GLU A 108 -0.28 -21.44 -8.56
N LYS A 109 -0.93 -21.63 -7.41
CA LYS A 109 -2.31 -22.17 -7.33
C LYS A 109 -3.30 -21.25 -8.02
N LEU A 110 -3.23 -19.94 -7.75
CA LEU A 110 -4.11 -18.95 -8.37
C LEU A 110 -3.97 -18.98 -9.89
N ARG A 111 -2.73 -18.98 -10.40
CA ARG A 111 -2.46 -19.12 -11.83
C ARG A 111 -3.08 -20.40 -12.39
N ALA A 112 -2.88 -21.54 -11.73
CA ALA A 112 -3.43 -22.81 -12.20
C ALA A 112 -4.97 -22.81 -12.24
N THR A 113 -5.64 -22.14 -11.29
CA THR A 113 -7.09 -21.94 -11.34
C THR A 113 -7.48 -21.07 -12.53
N LEU A 114 -6.81 -19.93 -12.74
CA LEU A 114 -7.13 -18.98 -13.81
C LEU A 114 -6.85 -19.56 -15.20
N ASP A 115 -5.78 -20.33 -15.38
CA ASP A 115 -5.42 -20.96 -16.66
C ASP A 115 -6.43 -22.04 -17.10
N ARG A 116 -7.18 -22.62 -16.14
CA ARG A 116 -8.25 -23.60 -16.41
C ARG A 116 -9.63 -22.97 -16.59
N LEU A 117 -9.75 -21.67 -16.37
CA LEU A 117 -11.02 -20.99 -16.36
C LEU A 117 -11.58 -20.89 -17.77
N THR A 118 -12.85 -21.29 -17.94
CA THR A 118 -13.62 -21.14 -19.16
C THR A 118 -14.98 -20.54 -18.85
N PRO A 119 -15.68 -19.94 -19.83
CA PRO A 119 -17.02 -19.40 -19.62
C PRO A 119 -18.01 -20.41 -19.00
N GLU A 120 -17.83 -21.69 -19.29
CA GLU A 120 -18.70 -22.76 -18.81
C GLU A 120 -18.42 -23.19 -17.37
N ASN A 121 -17.20 -22.98 -16.86
CA ASN A 121 -16.80 -23.46 -15.53
C ASN A 121 -16.50 -22.34 -14.52
N CYS A 122 -16.62 -21.08 -14.95
CA CYS A 122 -16.27 -19.91 -14.15
C CYS A 122 -17.03 -19.84 -12.81
N HIS A 123 -18.30 -20.23 -12.83
CA HIS A 123 -19.17 -20.26 -11.65
C HIS A 123 -18.78 -21.34 -10.63
N ASP A 124 -18.00 -22.35 -11.03
CA ASP A 124 -17.53 -23.40 -10.13
C ASP A 124 -16.10 -23.16 -9.65
N LEU A 125 -15.21 -22.74 -10.57
CA LEU A 125 -13.78 -22.60 -10.29
C LEU A 125 -13.37 -21.23 -9.74
N PHE A 126 -14.08 -20.18 -10.14
CA PHE A 126 -13.80 -18.81 -9.71
C PHE A 126 -15.10 -18.02 -9.47
N PRO A 127 -15.97 -18.51 -8.56
CA PRO A 127 -17.27 -17.94 -8.34
C PRO A 127 -17.23 -16.54 -7.76
N THR A 128 -18.11 -15.68 -8.26
CA THR A 128 -18.46 -14.41 -7.61
C THR A 128 -19.12 -14.66 -6.26
N THR A 129 -18.91 -13.76 -5.30
CA THR A 129 -19.53 -13.84 -3.97
C THR A 129 -20.44 -12.65 -3.70
N GLU A 130 -21.51 -12.89 -2.95
CA GLU A 130 -22.50 -11.87 -2.62
C GLU A 130 -22.07 -11.01 -1.43
N GLY A 131 -22.42 -9.73 -1.46
CA GLY A 131 -22.16 -8.82 -0.37
C GLY A 131 -22.62 -7.41 -0.69
N PHE A 132 -23.05 -6.68 0.35
CA PHE A 132 -23.61 -5.33 0.20
C PHE A 132 -22.67 -4.35 -0.54
N PHE A 133 -21.35 -4.55 -0.40
CA PHE A 133 -20.31 -3.72 -1.02
C PHE A 133 -19.61 -4.39 -2.22
N PHE A 134 -19.97 -5.63 -2.55
CA PHE A 134 -19.15 -6.51 -3.40
C PHE A 134 -19.42 -6.36 -4.90
N GLY A 135 -20.41 -5.56 -5.29
CA GLY A 135 -20.70 -5.25 -6.69
C GLY A 135 -21.56 -6.30 -7.39
N SER A 136 -21.34 -6.46 -8.69
CA SER A 136 -22.08 -7.38 -9.54
C SER A 136 -21.66 -8.84 -9.33
N GLN A 137 -22.58 -9.76 -9.52
CA GLN A 137 -22.32 -11.22 -9.55
C GLN A 137 -22.40 -11.77 -10.98
N GLU A 138 -22.49 -10.87 -11.98
CA GLU A 138 -22.55 -11.25 -13.38
C GLU A 138 -21.16 -11.60 -13.90
N TYR A 139 -21.08 -12.64 -14.72
CA TYR A 139 -19.86 -13.06 -15.41
C TYR A 139 -19.76 -12.36 -16.78
N ASP A 140 -19.89 -11.04 -16.75
CA ASP A 140 -19.91 -10.16 -17.91
C ASP A 140 -18.49 -9.79 -18.40
N ASP A 141 -18.40 -8.89 -19.38
CA ASP A 141 -17.12 -8.43 -19.92
C ASP A 141 -16.22 -7.78 -18.85
N SER A 142 -16.80 -7.18 -17.80
CA SER A 142 -16.02 -6.60 -16.70
C SER A 142 -15.34 -7.69 -15.89
N TYR A 143 -16.07 -8.76 -15.55
CA TYR A 143 -15.50 -9.93 -14.87
C TYR A 143 -14.35 -10.53 -15.67
N TRP A 144 -14.54 -10.78 -16.97
CA TRP A 144 -13.52 -11.39 -17.80
C TRP A 144 -12.31 -10.46 -18.02
N SER A 145 -12.53 -9.15 -18.12
CA SER A 145 -11.45 -8.17 -18.15
C SER A 145 -10.60 -8.23 -16.87
N ASP A 146 -11.23 -8.30 -15.70
CA ASP A 146 -10.52 -8.41 -14.42
C ASP A 146 -9.76 -9.74 -14.29
N VAL A 147 -10.33 -10.84 -14.77
CA VAL A 147 -9.67 -12.16 -14.84
C VAL A 147 -8.41 -12.09 -15.70
N GLU A 148 -8.48 -11.51 -16.89
CA GLU A 148 -7.32 -11.41 -17.79
C GLU A 148 -6.23 -10.47 -17.21
N ASN A 149 -6.64 -9.35 -16.61
CA ASN A 149 -5.72 -8.47 -15.89
C ASN A 149 -5.04 -9.20 -14.72
N LEU A 150 -5.78 -10.04 -13.99
CA LEU A 150 -5.24 -10.86 -12.91
C LEU A 150 -4.26 -11.93 -13.40
N LYS A 151 -4.55 -12.61 -14.52
CA LYS A 151 -3.61 -13.57 -15.14
C LYS A 151 -2.27 -12.90 -15.45
N GLN A 152 -2.31 -11.73 -16.07
CA GLN A 152 -1.10 -10.97 -16.41
C GLN A 152 -0.33 -10.55 -15.15
N PHE A 153 -1.04 -10.02 -14.14
CA PHE A 153 -0.44 -9.64 -12.87
C PHE A 153 0.27 -10.84 -12.20
N VAL A 154 -0.43 -11.97 -12.05
CA VAL A 154 0.14 -13.17 -11.41
C VAL A 154 1.34 -13.69 -12.19
N GLN A 155 1.28 -13.71 -13.52
CA GLN A 155 2.41 -14.10 -14.36
C GLN A 155 3.62 -13.19 -14.14
N GLN A 156 3.42 -11.88 -14.06
CA GLN A 156 4.49 -10.92 -13.80
C GLN A 156 5.08 -11.11 -12.41
N GLN A 157 4.27 -11.24 -11.37
CA GLN A 157 4.76 -11.44 -10.00
C GLN A 157 5.55 -12.75 -9.88
N LEU A 158 5.10 -13.85 -10.49
CA LEU A 158 5.84 -15.11 -10.48
C LEU A 158 7.19 -15.04 -11.21
N ALA A 159 7.35 -14.10 -12.15
CA ALA A 159 8.57 -13.94 -12.93
C ALA A 159 9.59 -12.97 -12.31
N SER A 160 9.13 -11.89 -11.67
CA SER A 160 10.00 -10.79 -11.22
C SER A 160 10.02 -10.56 -9.70
N PHE A 161 9.06 -11.09 -8.95
CA PHE A 161 8.97 -10.84 -7.52
C PHE A 161 9.98 -11.67 -6.72
N ASP A 162 10.76 -11.00 -5.88
CA ASP A 162 11.72 -11.64 -4.99
C ASP A 162 11.11 -11.88 -3.60
N PHE A 163 10.65 -13.10 -3.38
CA PHE A 163 10.06 -13.57 -2.12
C PHE A 163 11.09 -13.71 -0.97
N SER A 164 12.39 -13.59 -1.25
CA SER A 164 13.42 -13.65 -0.21
C SER A 164 13.61 -12.30 0.49
N THR A 165 13.44 -11.20 -0.25
CA THR A 165 13.63 -9.83 0.25
C THR A 165 12.32 -9.14 0.56
N HIS A 166 11.22 -9.55 -0.06
CA HIS A 166 9.91 -8.94 0.09
C HIS A 166 8.82 -9.97 0.38
N ARG A 167 7.77 -9.51 1.05
CA ARG A 167 6.52 -10.22 1.29
C ARG A 167 5.44 -9.61 0.42
N LEU A 168 4.63 -10.46 -0.20
CA LEU A 168 3.42 -10.05 -0.89
C LEU A 168 2.25 -10.26 0.07
N CYS A 169 1.43 -9.23 0.25
CA CYS A 169 0.24 -9.26 1.09
C CYS A 169 -0.97 -8.89 0.24
N PHE A 170 -2.07 -9.60 0.42
CA PHE A 170 -3.38 -9.22 -0.08
C PHE A 170 -4.10 -8.41 1.00
N HIS A 171 -4.69 -7.30 0.61
CA HIS A 171 -5.44 -6.43 1.50
C HIS A 171 -6.77 -6.08 0.88
N ALA A 172 -7.83 -6.16 1.66
CA ALA A 172 -9.18 -5.89 1.18
C ALA A 172 -9.92 -4.94 2.13
N TRP A 173 -10.66 -4.00 1.55
CA TRP A 173 -11.39 -2.95 2.27
C TRP A 173 -12.82 -2.85 1.75
N TRP A 174 -13.81 -2.97 2.64
CA TRP A 174 -15.24 -2.82 2.33
C TRP A 174 -16.08 -2.34 3.51
#